data_AF-A0A5J6LF88-F1
#
_entry.id   AF-A0A5J6LF88-F1
#
_cell.length_a   1.000
_cell.length_b   1.000
_cell.length_c   1.000
_cell.angle_alpha   90.00
_cell.angle_beta   90.00
_cell.angle_gamma   90.00
#
_symmetry.space_group_name_H-M   'P 1'
#
loop_
_entity.id
_entity.type
_entity.pdbx_description
1 polymer ?
#
loop_
_entity_poly.entity_id
_entity_poly.type
_entity_poly.pdbx_seq_one_letter_code
_entity_poly.pdbx_strand_id
1 'polypeptide(L)'
;MQKYIELPKKDVGAKVENEWYAICQKKQFPFITLKSRTKLADVHWDYITYPTNEDGILNDLKGKLRDDALEIFRKYADKRSEYRGNDHLVWFKDLEIEKAKLAAEELYDLVVCYIDGHKKA
;
A
#
# COMPACT_ATOMS: atom_id res chain seq x y z
N MET A 1 -3.82 13.23 7.69
CA MET A 1 -2.41 12.83 7.43
C MET A 1 -2.33 12.29 6.02
N GLN A 2 -1.21 12.51 5.31
CA GLN A 2 -1.05 12.02 3.95
C GLN A 2 -0.82 10.49 4.00
N LYS A 3 -1.75 9.72 3.45
CA LYS A 3 -1.75 8.24 3.52
C LYS A 3 -1.07 7.58 2.32
N TYR A 4 -1.10 8.24 1.15
CA TYR A 4 -0.50 7.77 -0.08
C TYR A 4 0.06 8.95 -0.88
N ILE A 5 0.97 8.66 -1.81
CA ILE A 5 1.51 9.65 -2.76
C ILE A 5 1.14 9.30 -4.20
N GLU A 6 0.72 10.30 -4.97
CA GLU A 6 0.40 10.13 -6.39
C GLU A 6 1.68 10.26 -7.23
N LEU A 7 2.09 9.19 -7.94
CA LEU A 7 3.29 9.19 -8.77
C LEU A 7 2.95 9.50 -10.24
N PRO A 8 3.43 10.63 -10.81
CA PRO A 8 3.25 10.93 -12.24
C PRO A 8 4.16 10.06 -13.14
N LYS A 9 3.85 10.04 -14.45
CA LYS A 9 4.59 9.20 -15.42
C LYS A 9 6.06 9.65 -15.66
N LYS A 10 6.93 8.65 -15.58
CA LYS A 10 8.26 8.42 -16.20
C LYS A 10 9.54 9.14 -15.73
N ASP A 11 9.52 10.34 -15.16
CA ASP A 11 10.81 10.97 -14.72
C ASP A 11 10.78 11.63 -13.33
N VAL A 12 9.65 12.22 -12.93
CA VAL A 12 9.51 12.85 -11.60
C VAL A 12 9.21 11.81 -10.51
N GLY A 13 8.71 10.64 -10.90
CA GLY A 13 8.29 9.59 -9.98
C GLY A 13 9.42 9.09 -9.07
N ALA A 14 10.64 8.91 -9.60
CA ALA A 14 11.75 8.36 -8.81
C ALA A 14 12.17 9.29 -7.66
N LYS A 15 12.13 10.61 -7.88
CA LYS A 15 12.52 11.59 -6.86
C LYS A 15 11.44 11.69 -5.76
N VAL A 16 10.18 11.74 -6.17
CA VAL A 16 9.02 11.77 -5.27
C VAL A 16 8.91 10.47 -4.47
N GLU A 17 9.19 9.33 -5.10
CA GLU A 17 9.23 8.02 -4.46
C GLU A 17 10.33 7.96 -3.39
N ASN A 18 11.52 8.51 -3.68
CA ASN A 18 12.63 8.55 -2.73
C ASN A 18 12.34 9.48 -1.53
N GLU A 19 11.76 10.66 -1.78
CA GLU A 19 11.33 11.56 -0.70
C GLU A 19 10.23 10.93 0.16
N TRP A 20 9.25 10.27 -0.48
CA TRP A 20 8.21 9.53 0.23
C TRP A 20 8.80 8.38 1.04
N TYR A 21 9.80 7.68 0.50
CA TYR A 21 10.47 6.58 1.17
C TYR A 21 11.18 7.08 2.42
N ALA A 22 11.91 8.19 2.34
CA ALA A 22 12.58 8.78 3.50
C ALA A 22 11.58 9.23 4.58
N ILE A 23 10.42 9.76 4.20
CA ILE A 23 9.36 10.15 5.14
C ILE A 23 8.75 8.93 5.81
N CYS A 24 8.37 7.92 5.03
CA CYS A 24 7.78 6.68 5.53
C CYS A 24 8.76 5.92 6.42
N GLN A 25 10.04 5.85 6.05
CA GLN A 25 11.09 5.25 6.86
C GLN A 25 11.27 6.01 8.20
N LYS A 26 11.35 7.34 8.16
CA LYS A 26 11.52 8.16 9.37
C LYS A 26 10.34 8.07 10.32
N LYS A 27 9.12 7.89 9.78
CA LYS A 27 7.89 7.81 10.56
C LYS A 27 7.41 6.38 10.82
N GLN A 28 8.11 5.36 10.30
CA GLN A 28 7.67 3.96 10.30
C GLN A 28 6.24 3.80 9.79
N PHE A 29 5.94 4.41 8.64
CA PHE A 29 4.63 4.36 8.00
C PHE A 29 4.64 3.49 6.74
N PRO A 30 3.46 2.99 6.34
CA PRO A 30 3.37 2.14 5.18
C PRO A 30 3.65 2.92 3.90
N PHE A 31 4.47 2.34 3.03
CA PHE A 31 4.85 2.95 1.77
C PHE A 31 3.79 2.70 0.71
N ILE A 32 2.77 3.57 0.65
CA ILE A 32 1.72 3.46 -0.37
C ILE A 32 1.94 4.50 -1.46
N THR A 33 1.98 4.03 -2.71
CA THR A 33 2.04 4.86 -3.90
C THR A 33 0.85 4.58 -4.80
N LEU A 34 0.29 5.63 -5.38
CA LEU A 34 -0.83 5.57 -6.31
C LEU A 34 -0.34 6.10 -7.65
N LYS A 35 -0.29 5.24 -8.64
CA LYS A 35 0.14 5.60 -9.99
C LYS A 35 -1.07 5.81 -10.86
N SER A 36 -1.52 7.06 -10.95
CA SER A 36 -2.64 7.42 -11.80
C SER A 36 -2.23 7.42 -13.28
N ARG A 37 -3.08 6.78 -14.09
CA ARG A 37 -3.05 6.80 -15.57
C ARG A 37 -4.24 7.64 -16.06
N THR A 38 -4.53 7.57 -17.35
CA THR A 38 -5.58 8.39 -18.01
C THR A 38 -6.97 8.21 -17.40
N LYS A 39 -7.35 6.98 -17.02
CA LYS A 39 -8.67 6.67 -16.43
C LYS A 39 -8.61 5.67 -15.27
N LEU A 40 -7.46 5.06 -15.08
CA LEU A 40 -7.23 3.99 -14.11
C LEU A 40 -6.02 4.37 -13.25
N ALA A 41 -5.88 3.77 -12.10
CA ALA A 41 -4.74 3.91 -11.22
C ALA A 41 -4.28 2.55 -10.72
N ASP A 42 -2.96 2.46 -10.53
CA ASP A 42 -2.33 1.32 -9.89
C ASP A 42 -1.96 1.71 -8.46
N VAL A 43 -2.40 0.95 -7.46
CA VAL A 43 -2.00 1.16 -6.06
C VAL A 43 -0.91 0.16 -5.72
N HIS A 44 0.21 0.64 -5.22
CA HIS A 44 1.32 -0.18 -4.75
C HIS A 44 1.54 0.11 -3.27
N TRP A 45 1.65 -0.95 -2.49
CA TRP A 45 2.14 -0.91 -1.13
C TRP A 45 3.36 -1.80 -1.01
N ASP A 46 4.38 -1.27 -0.34
CA ASP A 46 5.62 -1.97 -0.06
C ASP A 46 5.96 -1.86 1.42
N TYR A 47 6.46 -2.96 1.97
CA TYR A 47 6.94 -3.05 3.34
C TYR A 47 8.39 -2.54 3.52
N ILE A 48 9.10 -2.20 2.43
CA ILE A 48 10.50 -1.73 2.44
C ILE A 48 10.82 -0.59 3.43
N THR A 49 9.84 0.20 3.88
CA THR A 49 10.04 1.31 4.82
C THR A 49 10.14 0.90 6.28
N TYR A 50 9.84 -0.36 6.60
CA TYR A 50 9.83 -0.84 7.97
C TYR A 50 11.14 -1.55 8.34
N PRO A 51 11.70 -1.26 9.53
CA PRO A 51 12.87 -1.98 10.03
C PRO A 51 12.55 -3.46 10.33
N THR A 52 13.60 -4.27 10.43
CA THR A 52 13.58 -5.73 10.60
C THR A 52 12.72 -6.22 11.78
N ASN A 53 12.46 -5.38 12.78
CA ASN A 53 11.58 -5.72 13.91
C ASN A 53 10.09 -5.81 13.52
N GLU A 54 9.63 -5.00 12.57
CA GLU A 54 8.25 -5.05 12.09
C GLU A 54 8.06 -6.21 11.08
N ASP A 55 9.15 -6.81 10.59
CA ASP A 55 9.14 -7.89 9.58
C ASP A 55 8.68 -9.18 10.22
N GLY A 56 9.10 -9.39 11.48
CA GLY A 56 8.60 -10.45 12.33
C GLY A 56 7.10 -10.34 12.58
N ILE A 57 6.55 -9.12 12.69
CA ILE A 57 5.10 -8.92 12.87
C ILE A 57 4.37 -9.36 11.61
N LEU A 58 4.80 -8.91 10.43
CA LEU A 58 4.17 -9.31 9.17
C LEU A 58 4.28 -10.80 8.88
N ASN A 59 5.43 -11.41 9.18
CA ASN A 59 5.59 -12.86 9.07
C ASN A 59 4.67 -13.61 10.05
N ASP A 60 4.42 -13.05 11.24
CA ASP A 60 3.51 -13.65 12.22
C ASP A 60 2.03 -13.58 11.78
N LEU A 61 1.67 -12.61 10.92
CA LEU A 61 0.32 -12.49 10.36
C LEU A 61 -0.06 -13.66 9.42
N LYS A 62 0.89 -14.48 8.96
CA LYS A 62 0.65 -15.71 8.18
C LYS A 62 -0.38 -15.58 7.04
N GLY A 63 -0.35 -14.51 6.25
CA GLY A 63 -1.29 -14.31 5.15
C GLY A 63 -2.50 -13.47 5.49
N LYS A 64 -2.76 -13.11 6.76
CA LYS A 64 -3.96 -12.34 7.13
C LYS A 64 -4.02 -10.97 6.45
N LEU A 65 -2.91 -10.23 6.50
CA LEU A 65 -2.83 -8.92 5.84
C LEU A 65 -3.11 -9.03 4.34
N ARG A 66 -2.60 -10.09 3.72
CA ARG A 66 -2.83 -10.38 2.30
C ARG A 66 -4.31 -10.69 2.03
N ASP A 67 -4.96 -11.52 2.86
CA ASP A 67 -6.38 -11.85 2.73
C ASP A 67 -7.28 -10.62 2.91
N ASP A 68 -7.04 -9.81 3.96
CA ASP A 68 -7.77 -8.57 4.16
C ASP A 68 -7.54 -7.57 3.01
N ALA A 69 -6.30 -7.42 2.54
CA ALA A 69 -5.98 -6.59 1.39
C ALA A 69 -6.67 -7.11 0.10
N LEU A 70 -6.83 -8.43 -0.03
CA LEU A 70 -7.58 -9.04 -1.12
C LEU A 70 -9.08 -8.75 -1.00
N GLU A 71 -9.66 -8.71 0.20
CA GLU A 71 -11.05 -8.29 0.42
C GLU A 71 -11.27 -6.83 0.05
N ILE A 72 -10.36 -5.94 0.47
CA ILE A 72 -10.36 -4.52 0.04
C ILE A 72 -10.29 -4.46 -1.48
N PHE A 73 -9.37 -5.19 -2.11
CA PHE A 73 -9.29 -5.24 -3.56
C PHE A 73 -10.60 -5.71 -4.17
N ARG A 74 -11.20 -6.81 -3.71
CA ARG A 74 -12.46 -7.35 -4.25
C ARG A 74 -13.63 -6.38 -4.16
N LYS A 75 -13.66 -5.54 -3.11
CA LYS A 75 -14.67 -4.50 -2.92
C LYS A 75 -14.58 -3.39 -3.98
N TYR A 76 -13.38 -3.08 -4.44
CA TYR A 76 -13.08 -2.00 -5.38
C TYR A 76 -12.70 -2.47 -6.80
N ALA A 77 -12.42 -3.75 -6.98
CA ALA A 77 -11.98 -4.33 -8.24
C ALA A 77 -13.11 -4.35 -9.26
N ASP A 78 -12.75 -4.09 -10.50
CA ASP A 78 -13.62 -4.26 -11.65
C ASP A 78 -13.17 -5.47 -12.49
N LYS A 79 -13.88 -5.79 -13.58
CA LYS A 79 -13.57 -6.94 -14.45
C LYS A 79 -12.17 -6.89 -15.08
N ARG A 80 -11.55 -5.71 -15.07
CA ARG A 80 -10.22 -5.45 -15.63
C ARG A 80 -9.13 -5.34 -14.57
N SER A 81 -9.50 -5.32 -13.29
CA SER A 81 -8.55 -5.12 -12.21
C SER A 81 -7.78 -6.40 -11.92
N GLU A 82 -6.49 -6.27 -11.63
CA GLU A 82 -5.63 -7.39 -11.23
C GLU A 82 -5.05 -7.15 -9.84
N TYR A 83 -5.07 -8.19 -9.00
CA TYR A 83 -4.40 -8.19 -7.71
C TYR A 83 -3.11 -8.98 -7.80
N ARG A 84 -2.02 -8.42 -7.27
CA ARG A 84 -0.78 -9.13 -7.00
C ARG A 84 -0.26 -8.70 -5.65
N GLY A 85 -0.27 -9.61 -4.69
CA GLY A 85 0.30 -9.29 -3.38
C GLY A 85 0.76 -10.54 -2.65
N ASN A 86 1.71 -10.32 -1.75
CA ASN A 86 2.11 -11.22 -0.70
C ASN A 86 2.05 -10.46 0.63
N ASP A 87 2.51 -11.07 1.71
CA ASP A 87 2.51 -10.48 3.05
C ASP A 87 3.32 -9.17 3.18
N HIS A 88 4.28 -8.93 2.28
CA HIS A 88 5.22 -7.80 2.32
C HIS A 88 5.00 -6.77 1.20
N LEU A 89 4.22 -7.10 0.17
CA LEU A 89 3.94 -6.19 -0.93
C LEU A 89 2.54 -6.44 -1.47
N VAL A 90 1.82 -5.37 -1.80
CA VAL A 90 0.47 -5.46 -2.37
C VAL A 90 0.38 -4.54 -3.57
N TRP A 91 -0.15 -5.08 -4.66
CA TRP A 91 -0.30 -4.38 -5.92
C TRP A 91 -1.73 -4.55 -6.43
N PHE A 92 -2.44 -3.44 -6.52
CA PHE A 92 -3.73 -3.35 -7.17
C PHE A 92 -3.52 -2.67 -8.53
N LYS A 93 -3.81 -3.38 -9.61
CA LYS A 93 -3.67 -2.87 -10.98
C LYS A 93 -5.02 -2.62 -11.61
N ASP A 94 -5.07 -1.59 -12.45
CA ASP A 94 -6.23 -1.27 -13.28
C ASP A 94 -7.52 -1.03 -12.45
N LEU A 95 -7.40 -0.29 -11.34
CA LEU A 95 -8.56 0.22 -10.59
C LEU A 95 -8.98 1.57 -11.15
N GLU A 96 -10.27 1.91 -11.05
CA GLU A 96 -10.71 3.28 -11.32
C GLU A 96 -10.05 4.25 -10.33
N ILE A 97 -9.71 5.46 -10.78
CA ILE A 97 -8.94 6.42 -9.96
C ILE A 97 -9.61 6.68 -8.61
N GLU A 98 -10.93 6.87 -8.59
CA GLU A 98 -11.68 7.10 -7.34
C GLU A 98 -11.63 5.88 -6.42
N LYS A 99 -11.84 4.68 -6.98
CA LYS A 99 -11.78 3.41 -6.25
C LYS A 99 -10.36 3.10 -5.74
N ALA A 100 -9.34 3.41 -6.52
CA ALA A 100 -7.94 3.26 -6.16
C ALA A 100 -7.56 4.16 -4.97
N LYS A 101 -8.08 5.39 -4.93
CA LYS A 101 -7.88 6.30 -3.79
C LYS A 101 -8.50 5.70 -2.52
N LEU A 102 -9.74 5.23 -2.60
CA LEU A 102 -10.41 4.58 -1.47
C LEU A 102 -9.68 3.30 -1.02
N ALA A 103 -9.27 2.45 -1.97
CA ALA A 103 -8.51 1.23 -1.68
C ALA A 103 -7.16 1.53 -1.03
N ALA A 104 -6.44 2.56 -1.48
CA ALA A 104 -5.18 3.00 -0.87
C ALA A 104 -5.38 3.51 0.56
N GLU A 105 -6.49 4.20 0.84
CA GLU A 105 -6.81 4.65 2.21
C GLU A 105 -7.18 3.50 3.14
N GLU A 106 -8.01 2.56 2.71
CA GLU A 106 -8.35 1.38 3.51
C GLU A 106 -7.11 0.49 3.74
N LEU A 107 -6.27 0.32 2.70
CA LEU A 107 -5.02 -0.43 2.83
C LEU A 107 -4.05 0.21 3.83
N TYR A 108 -3.94 1.55 3.82
CA TYR A 108 -3.14 2.27 4.82
C TYR A 108 -3.64 2.00 6.23
N ASP A 109 -4.95 2.14 6.44
CA ASP A 109 -5.57 1.99 7.75
C ASP A 109 -5.39 0.56 8.28
N LEU A 110 -5.56 -0.43 7.40
CA LEU A 110 -5.33 -1.84 7.69
C LEU A 110 -3.89 -2.10 8.15
N VAL A 111 -2.90 -1.66 7.37
CA VAL A 111 -1.48 -1.89 7.70
C VAL A 111 -1.10 -1.20 9.00
N VAL A 112 -1.56 0.05 9.20
CA VAL A 112 -1.34 0.77 10.46
C VAL A 112 -2.03 0.07 11.64
N CYS A 113 -3.24 -0.44 11.46
CA CYS A 113 -3.96 -1.18 12.49
C CYS A 113 -3.19 -2.44 12.92
N TYR A 114 -2.66 -3.20 11.96
CA TYR A 114 -1.85 -4.39 12.24
C TYR A 114 -0.55 -4.05 12.99
N ILE A 115 0.12 -2.98 12.59
CA ILE A 115 1.42 -2.60 13.17
C ILE A 115 1.27 -1.90 14.53
N ASP A 116 0.28 -1.02 14.70
CA ASP A 116 -0.03 -0.39 15.99
C ASP A 116 -0.60 -1.42 16.98
N GLY A 117 -1.44 -2.34 16.49
CA GLY A 117 -2.00 -3.43 17.28
C GLY A 117 -0.93 -4.34 17.88
N HIS A 118 0.14 -4.62 17.13
CA HIS A 118 1.28 -5.39 17.64
C HIS A 118 2.26 -4.58 18.51
N LYS A 119 2.32 -3.25 18.37
CA LYS A 119 3.13 -2.39 19.27
C LYS A 119 2.57 -2.29 20.68
N LYS A 120 1.28 -2.61 20.89
CA LYS A 120 0.60 -2.57 22.19
C LYS A 120 0.50 -3.92 22.90
N ALA A 121 1.01 -5.00 22.29
CA ALA A 121 1.01 -6.35 22.87
C ALA A 121 2.28 -6.62 23.69
#